data_AF-A0AAU6AD68-F1
#
_entry.id   AF-A0AAU6AD68-F1
#
_cell.length_a   1.000
_cell.length_b   1.000
_cell.length_c   1.000
_cell.angle_alpha   90.00
_cell.angle_beta   90.00
_cell.angle_gamma   90.00
#
_symmetry.space_group_name_H-M   'P 1'
#
loop_
_entity.id
_entity.type
_entity.pdbx_description
1 polymer ?
#
loop_
_entity_poly.entity_id
_entity_poly.type
_entity_poly.pdbx_seq_one_letter_code
_entity_poly.pdbx_strand_id
1 'polypeptide(L)'
;MYNARRPPTCPRVGDWAAANNVEFAYTPTRSSWLNRIEAQCTALRHFTLDGTDHSSRKEQGSMIRRYIIRWNKHTADIRLHTIVTRVNVA
;
A
#
# COMPACT_ATOMS: atom_id res chain seq x y z
N MET A 1 -8.74 -1.51 1.54
CA MET A 1 -9.68 -0.65 0.79
C MET A 1 -10.35 -1.50 -0.27
N TYR A 2 -11.69 -1.60 -0.19
CA TYR A 2 -12.50 -2.44 -1.09
C TYR A 2 -13.06 -1.57 -2.22
N ASN A 3 -12.80 -1.96 -3.46
CA ASN A 3 -13.33 -1.30 -4.65
C ASN A 3 -14.70 -1.91 -4.99
N ALA A 4 -15.81 -1.31 -4.55
CA ALA A 4 -17.14 -1.69 -5.01
C ALA A 4 -18.15 -0.54 -4.90
N ARG A 5 -18.95 -0.33 -5.95
CA ARG A 5 -20.09 0.63 -6.00
C ARG A 5 -21.32 0.22 -5.17
N ARG A 6 -21.19 -0.68 -4.18
CA ARG A 6 -22.31 -1.18 -3.37
C ARG A 6 -21.84 -1.48 -1.95
N PRO A 7 -22.75 -1.40 -0.94
CA PRO A 7 -22.47 -1.97 0.38
C PRO A 7 -21.98 -3.41 0.22
N PRO A 8 -21.17 -3.92 1.17
CA PRO A 8 -20.62 -5.26 1.07
C PRO A 8 -21.74 -6.25 0.73
N THR A 9 -21.63 -6.90 -0.43
CA THR A 9 -22.63 -7.90 -0.85
C THR A 9 -22.60 -9.13 0.05
N CYS A 10 -21.57 -9.24 0.89
CA CYS A 10 -21.43 -10.23 1.93
C CYS A 10 -21.98 -9.66 3.26
N PRO A 11 -23.12 -10.16 3.76
CA PRO A 11 -23.72 -9.72 5.03
C PRO A 11 -22.72 -9.75 6.19
N ARG A 12 -21.88 -10.80 6.24
CA ARG A 12 -20.81 -10.96 7.24
C ARG A 12 -19.86 -9.76 7.31
N VAL A 13 -19.55 -9.14 6.18
CA VAL A 13 -18.66 -7.95 6.15
C VAL A 13 -19.41 -6.70 6.61
N GLY A 14 -20.70 -6.59 6.28
CA GLY A 14 -21.56 -5.50 6.77
C GLY A 14 -21.74 -5.56 8.28
N ASP A 15 -22.08 -6.73 8.83
CA ASP A 15 -22.28 -6.94 10.27
C ASP A 15 -21.00 -6.63 11.05
N TRP A 16 -19.86 -7.10 10.55
CA TRP A 16 -18.56 -6.79 11.16
C TRP A 16 -18.25 -5.30 11.14
N ALA A 17 -18.51 -4.61 10.01
CA ALA A 17 -18.26 -3.18 9.90
C ALA A 17 -19.13 -2.37 10.88
N ALA A 18 -20.41 -2.72 11.00
CA ALA A 18 -21.33 -2.12 11.97
C ALA A 18 -20.84 -2.33 13.42
N ALA A 19 -20.44 -3.56 13.76
CA ALA A 19 -19.93 -3.90 15.10
C ALA A 19 -18.60 -3.20 15.45
N ASN A 20 -17.81 -2.77 14.45
CA ASN A 20 -16.49 -2.17 14.64
C ASN A 20 -16.44 -0.67 14.33
N ASN A 21 -17.60 -0.01 14.13
CA ASN A 21 -17.69 1.41 13.77
C ASN A 21 -16.84 1.77 12.52
N VAL A 22 -16.90 0.91 11.50
CA VAL A 22 -16.15 1.09 10.25
C VAL A 22 -17.06 1.73 9.21
N GLU A 23 -16.62 2.87 8.66
CA GLU A 23 -17.26 3.50 7.51
C GLU A 23 -16.56 3.11 6.19
N PHE A 24 -17.36 2.90 5.14
CA PHE A 24 -16.83 2.61 3.81
C PHE A 24 -16.66 3.89 2.98
N ALA A 25 -15.41 4.20 2.63
CA ALA A 25 -15.10 5.22 1.64
C ALA A 25 -15.13 4.60 0.24
N TYR A 26 -16.16 4.93 -0.54
CA TYR A 26 -16.35 4.40 -1.89
C TYR A 26 -15.58 5.19 -2.94
N THR A 27 -14.92 4.49 -3.86
CA THR A 27 -14.29 5.05 -5.06
C THR A 27 -15.04 4.61 -6.32
N PRO A 28 -15.07 5.42 -7.39
CA PRO A 28 -15.65 4.99 -8.66
C PRO A 28 -14.95 3.73 -9.22
N THR A 29 -15.69 2.93 -9.97
CA THR A 29 -15.17 1.74 -10.63
C THR A 29 -14.02 2.09 -11.57
N ARG A 30 -12.91 1.33 -11.50
CA ARG A 30 -11.65 1.57 -12.23
C ARG A 30 -10.89 2.84 -11.81
N SER A 31 -11.21 3.44 -10.66
CA SER A 31 -10.47 4.57 -10.09
C SER A 31 -9.55 4.11 -8.96
N SER A 32 -8.76 3.09 -9.24
CA SER A 32 -7.81 2.52 -8.26
C SER A 32 -6.81 3.60 -7.80
N TRP A 33 -6.38 4.49 -8.68
CA TRP A 33 -5.51 5.64 -8.36
C TRP A 33 -6.03 6.60 -7.28
N LEU A 34 -7.35 6.65 -7.02
CA LEU A 34 -7.92 7.42 -5.89
C LEU A 34 -7.72 6.73 -4.53
N ASN A 35 -7.36 5.45 -4.55
CA ASN A 35 -7.09 4.66 -3.36
C ASN A 35 -5.72 5.07 -2.79
N ARG A 36 -5.70 5.64 -1.58
CA ARG A 36 -4.48 6.19 -0.96
C ARG A 36 -3.34 5.17 -0.82
N ILE A 37 -3.65 3.87 -0.74
CA ILE A 37 -2.63 2.81 -0.65
C ILE A 37 -1.97 2.49 -2.00
N GLU A 38 -2.57 2.85 -3.13
CA GLU A 38 -2.10 2.45 -4.46
C GLU A 38 -0.73 3.03 -4.79
N ALA A 39 -0.51 4.30 -4.46
CA ALA A 39 0.78 4.96 -4.65
C ALA A 39 1.92 4.24 -3.89
N GLN A 40 1.60 3.58 -2.77
CA GLN A 40 2.58 2.83 -1.97
C GLN A 40 2.91 1.48 -2.61
N CYS A 41 1.96 0.85 -3.30
CA CYS A 41 2.16 -0.45 -3.95
C CYS A 41 3.24 -0.40 -5.05
N THR A 42 3.36 0.72 -5.77
CA THR A 42 4.38 0.89 -6.83
C THR A 42 5.78 0.81 -6.27
N ALA A 43 6.08 1.58 -5.21
CA ALA A 43 7.40 1.56 -4.57
C ALA A 43 7.70 0.19 -3.94
N LEU A 44 6.72 -0.40 -3.24
CA LEU A 44 6.86 -1.73 -2.65
C LEU A 44 7.19 -2.78 -3.71
N ARG A 45 6.49 -2.77 -4.85
CA ARG A 45 6.74 -3.69 -5.96
C ARG A 45 8.17 -3.54 -6.48
N HIS A 46 8.59 -2.31 -6.74
CA HIS A 46 9.93 -2.04 -7.27
C HIS A 46 11.04 -2.58 -6.37
N PHE A 47 10.95 -2.37 -5.06
CA PHE A 47 12.01 -2.76 -4.13
C PHE A 47 11.95 -4.21 -3.66
N THR A 48 10.83 -4.91 -3.83
CA THR A 48 10.62 -6.22 -3.21
C THR A 48 10.24 -7.33 -4.19
N LEU A 49 9.79 -6.99 -5.41
CA LEU A 49 9.23 -7.94 -6.37
C LEU A 49 9.88 -7.85 -7.75
N ASP A 50 10.16 -6.66 -8.25
CA ASP A 50 10.72 -6.50 -9.59
C ASP A 50 12.17 -7.01 -9.66
N GLY A 51 12.46 -7.86 -10.65
CA GLY A 51 13.80 -8.40 -10.87
C GLY A 51 14.29 -9.41 -9.83
N THR A 52 13.43 -9.82 -8.89
CA THR A 52 13.78 -10.79 -7.84
C THR A 52 13.20 -12.17 -8.13
N ASP A 53 14.02 -13.21 -8.02
CA ASP A 53 13.58 -14.61 -8.04
C ASP A 53 13.56 -15.18 -6.61
N HIS A 54 12.44 -15.00 -5.91
CA HIS A 54 12.29 -15.51 -4.55
C HIS A 54 12.09 -17.02 -4.60
N SER A 55 12.97 -17.77 -3.94
CA SER A 55 12.91 -19.22 -3.84
C SER A 55 11.69 -19.74 -3.08
N SER A 56 11.02 -18.87 -2.29
CA SER A 56 9.84 -19.21 -1.52
C SER A 56 8.93 -18.02 -1.21
N ARG A 57 7.65 -18.30 -0.91
CA ARG A 57 6.71 -17.29 -0.38
C ARG A 57 7.18 -16.68 0.94
N LYS A 58 7.93 -17.43 1.76
CA LYS A 58 8.47 -16.95 3.03
C LYS A 58 9.54 -15.87 2.79
N GLU A 59 10.40 -16.10 1.81
CA GLU A 59 11.43 -15.15 1.39
C GLU A 59 10.81 -13.86 0.84
N GLN A 60 9.88 -13.99 -0.12
CA GLN A 60 9.13 -12.84 -0.66
C GLN A 60 8.45 -12.04 0.45
N GLY A 61 7.76 -12.73 1.38
CA GLY A 61 7.11 -12.09 2.52
C GLY A 61 8.09 -11.44 3.50
N SER A 62 9.32 -11.95 3.62
CA SER A 62 10.38 -11.33 4.43
C SER A 62 10.84 -10.01 3.81
N MET A 63 11.02 -9.97 2.48
CA MET A 63 11.42 -8.76 1.77
C MET A 63 10.37 -7.65 1.86
N ILE A 64 9.08 -8.00 1.70
CA ILE A 64 7.97 -7.06 1.91
C ILE A 64 8.00 -6.48 3.34
N ARG A 65 8.18 -7.32 4.36
CA ARG A 65 8.24 -6.86 5.76
C ARG A 65 9.45 -5.96 6.01
N ARG A 66 10.62 -6.30 5.48
CA ARG A 66 11.84 -5.48 5.59
C ARG A 66 11.63 -4.09 4.99
N TYR A 67 10.99 -4.01 3.81
CA TYR A 67 10.64 -2.75 3.18
C TYR A 67 9.71 -1.90 4.07
N ILE A 68 8.61 -2.48 4.58
CA ILE A 68 7.66 -1.77 5.45
C ILE A 68 8.34 -1.28 6.73
N ILE A 69 9.16 -2.11 7.37
CA ILE A 69 9.91 -1.74 8.59
C ILE A 69 10.87 -0.59 8.29
N ARG A 70 11.62 -0.65 7.19
CA ARG A 70 12.53 0.43 6.78
C ARG A 70 11.74 1.72 6.55
N TRP A 71 10.64 1.66 5.81
CA TRP A 71 9.82 2.82 5.49
C TRP A 71 9.26 3.51 6.74
N ASN A 72 8.74 2.74 7.70
CA ASN A 72 8.21 3.27 8.95
C ASN A 72 9.28 3.84 9.88
N LYS A 73 10.52 3.31 9.82
CA LYS A 73 11.64 3.82 10.63
C LYS A 73 12.30 5.07 10.04
N HIS A 74 12.14 5.31 8.75
CA HIS A 74 12.88 6.33 8.01
C HIS A 74 11.98 7.32 7.27
N THR A 75 10.81 7.60 7.83
CA THR A 75 9.83 8.53 7.23
C THR A 75 10.34 9.98 7.16
N ALA A 76 11.35 10.33 7.96
CA ALA A 76 12.00 11.65 8.00
C ALA A 76 13.49 11.59 7.60
N ASP A 77 13.88 10.64 6.74
CA ASP A 77 15.28 10.50 6.31
C ASP A 77 15.74 11.72 5.50
N ILE A 78 16.48 12.62 6.17
CA ILE A 78 16.99 13.89 5.63
C ILE A 78 17.84 13.66 4.38
N ARG A 79 18.58 12.54 4.30
CA ARG A 79 19.43 12.23 3.16
C ARG A 79 18.57 11.92 1.93
N LEU A 80 17.51 11.13 2.08
CA LEU A 80 16.56 10.86 0.99
C LEU A 80 15.86 12.15 0.54
N HIS A 81 15.40 12.97 1.49
CA HIS A 81 14.81 14.28 1.16
C HIS A 81 15.77 15.15 0.35
N THR A 82 17.04 15.22 0.76
CA THR A 82 18.06 16.01 0.05
C THR A 82 18.28 15.51 -1.38
N ILE A 83 18.34 14.20 -1.59
CA ILE A 83 18.50 13.61 -2.92
C ILE A 83 17.28 13.92 -3.80
N VAL A 84 16.06 13.71 -3.28
CA VAL A 84 14.81 13.98 -4.02
C VAL A 84 14.70 15.47 -4.38
N THR A 85 14.99 16.37 -3.43
CA THR A 85 14.99 17.81 -3.70
C THR A 85 16.00 18.18 -4.78
N ARG A 86 17.21 17.60 -4.77
CA ARG A 86 18.22 17.87 -5.80
C ARG A 86 17.78 17.41 -7.19
N VAL A 87 17.17 16.23 -7.30
CA VAL A 87 16.69 15.69 -8.58
C VAL A 87 15.52 16.51 -9.13
N ASN A 88 14.63 17.02 -8.27
CA ASN A 88 13.45 17.79 -8.70
C ASN A 88 13.76 19.26 -9.11
N VAL A 89 14.96 19.76 -8.79
CA VAL A 89 15.39 21.13 -9.14
C VAL A 89 16.23 21.15 -10.43
N ALA A 90 16.67 19.98 -10.92
CA ALA A 90 17.35 19.79 -12.20
C ALA A 90 16.36 19.45 -13.31
#